data_AF-A0A7C1TRB9-F1
#
_entry.id   AF-A0A7C1TRB9-F1
#
_cell.length_a   1.000
_cell.length_b   1.000
_cell.length_c   1.000
_cell.angle_alpha   90.00
_cell.angle_beta   90.00
_cell.angle_gamma   90.00
#
_symmetry.space_group_name_H-M   'P 1'
#
loop_
_entity.id
_entity.type
_entity.pdbx_description
1 polymer ?
#
loop_
_entity_poly.entity_id
_entity_poly.type
_entity_poly.pdbx_seq_one_letter_code
_entity_poly.pdbx_strand_id
1 'polypeptide(L)'
;MLRHRLTDEQWDLIADIFPEPKRTGRPPRDRRQVVNGILWILRTGSPWRDLPEAFGPWATVWDLFDKWNEDGTLQAILDRLRSQVKIDEKLWCIDGTIVRAAKCAAGGGKKTTPKSRKTTRSVGVAAV
;
A
#
# COMPACT_ATOMS: atom_id res chain seq x y z
N MET A 1 7.81 10.37 -23.47
CA MET A 1 6.78 9.49 -22.87
C MET A 1 7.14 9.23 -21.42
N LEU A 2 6.22 9.44 -20.48
CA LEU A 2 6.38 8.92 -19.11
C LEU A 2 6.35 7.39 -19.21
N ARG A 3 7.44 6.71 -18.85
CA ARG A 3 7.64 5.23 -18.98
C ARG A 3 6.60 4.36 -18.25
N HIS A 4 5.65 4.97 -17.54
CA HIS A 4 4.83 4.32 -16.52
C HIS A 4 3.32 4.55 -16.74
N ARG A 5 2.92 4.99 -17.94
CA ARG A 5 1.51 5.14 -18.32
C ARG A 5 1.07 4.00 -19.21
N LEU A 6 -0.19 3.60 -19.07
CA LEU A 6 -0.86 2.68 -19.98
C LEU A 6 -0.99 3.30 -21.38
N THR A 7 -0.76 2.49 -22.40
CA THR A 7 -1.14 2.82 -23.78
C THR A 7 -2.67 2.91 -23.89
N ASP A 8 -3.17 3.50 -24.98
CA ASP A 8 -4.62 3.55 -25.22
C ASP A 8 -5.20 2.14 -25.34
N GLU A 9 -4.52 1.25 -26.08
CA GLU A 9 -4.90 -0.15 -26.23
C GLU A 9 -5.00 -0.92 -24.90
N GLN A 10 -4.05 -0.68 -23.98
CA GLN A 10 -4.07 -1.28 -22.65
C GLN A 10 -5.19 -0.70 -21.79
N TRP A 11 -5.47 0.58 -21.94
CA TRP A 11 -6.57 1.23 -21.24
C TRP A 11 -7.92 0.67 -21.69
N ASP A 12 -8.11 0.50 -23.00
CA ASP A 12 -9.36 -0.01 -23.58
C ASP A 12 -9.69 -1.43 -23.08
N LEU A 13 -8.70 -2.25 -22.74
CA LEU A 13 -8.91 -3.57 -22.13
C LEU A 13 -9.52 -3.54 -20.73
N ILE A 14 -9.34 -2.45 -19.99
CA ILE A 14 -9.74 -2.35 -18.58
C ILE A 14 -10.78 -1.27 -18.32
N ALA A 15 -11.09 -0.43 -19.32
CA ALA A 15 -11.97 0.72 -19.17
C ALA A 15 -13.38 0.34 -18.70
N ASP A 16 -13.90 -0.79 -19.17
CA ASP A 16 -15.23 -1.34 -18.85
C ASP A 16 -15.34 -1.91 -17.43
N ILE A 17 -14.22 -2.12 -16.73
CA ILE A 17 -14.25 -2.51 -15.30
C ILE A 17 -14.82 -1.38 -14.45
N PHE A 18 -14.62 -0.13 -14.87
CA PHE A 18 -15.08 1.02 -14.11
C PHE A 18 -16.53 1.34 -14.45
N PRO A 19 -17.39 1.61 -13.45
CA PRO A 19 -18.75 2.03 -13.70
C PRO A 19 -18.77 3.38 -14.42
N GLU A 20 -19.76 3.57 -15.29
CA GLU A 20 -19.96 4.85 -15.96
C GLU A 20 -20.09 6.00 -14.94
N PRO A 21 -19.56 7.19 -15.27
CA PRO A 21 -19.70 8.35 -14.42
C PRO A 21 -21.18 8.62 -14.11
N LYS A 22 -21.50 8.77 -12.82
CA LYS A 22 -22.87 9.13 -12.42
C LYS A 22 -23.23 10.49 -13.01
N ARG A 23 -24.47 10.61 -13.51
CA ARG A 23 -25.02 11.86 -14.09
C ARG A 23 -25.12 13.01 -13.08
N THR A 24 -25.13 12.70 -11.79
CA THR A 24 -25.28 13.68 -10.70
C THR A 24 -24.24 13.45 -9.59
N GLY A 25 -23.88 14.54 -8.90
CA GLY A 25 -22.89 14.54 -7.82
C GLY A 25 -21.53 15.10 -8.24
N ARG A 26 -20.53 14.99 -7.36
CA ARG A 26 -19.15 15.40 -7.67
C ARG A 26 -18.59 14.48 -8.76
N PRO A 27 -18.08 15.02 -9.88
CA PRO A 27 -17.47 14.21 -10.93
C PRO A 27 -16.35 13.34 -10.35
N PRO A 28 -16.34 12.02 -10.63
CA PRO A 28 -15.23 11.18 -10.23
C PRO A 28 -13.94 11.65 -10.92
N ARG A 29 -12.81 11.46 -10.25
CA ARG A 29 -11.49 11.68 -10.86
C ARG A 29 -11.32 10.75 -12.08
N ASP A 30 -10.50 11.20 -13.03
CA ASP A 30 -10.13 10.40 -14.19
C ASP A 30 -9.53 9.05 -13.72
N ARG A 31 -10.23 7.96 -14.05
CA ARG A 31 -9.85 6.60 -13.68
C ARG A 31 -8.51 6.21 -14.28
N ARG A 32 -8.23 6.66 -15.50
CA ARG A 32 -6.96 6.38 -16.17
C ARG A 32 -5.80 7.04 -15.45
N GLN A 33 -5.99 8.27 -15.00
CA GLN A 33 -4.98 8.99 -14.22
C GLN A 33 -4.65 8.26 -12.91
N VAL A 34 -5.68 7.79 -12.20
CA VAL A 34 -5.51 7.03 -10.94
C VAL A 34 -4.80 5.71 -11.18
N VAL A 35 -5.23 4.91 -12.17
CA VAL A 35 -4.60 3.63 -12.49
C VAL A 35 -3.13 3.83 -12.87
N ASN A 36 -2.82 4.84 -13.67
CA ASN A 36 -1.43 5.18 -14.00
C ASN A 36 -0.61 5.53 -12.74
N GLY A 37 -1.19 6.26 -11.79
CA GLY A 37 -0.54 6.57 -10.52
C GLY A 37 -0.25 5.33 -9.68
N ILE A 38 -1.20 4.42 -9.58
CA ILE A 38 -1.04 3.13 -8.89
C ILE A 38 0.09 2.32 -9.56
N LEU A 39 0.05 2.16 -10.88
CA LEU A 39 1.08 1.41 -11.62
C LEU A 39 2.47 2.03 -11.50
N TRP A 40 2.56 3.35 -11.41
CA TRP A 40 3.82 4.05 -11.15
C TRP A 40 4.40 3.66 -9.78
N ILE A 41 3.58 3.66 -8.73
CA ILE A 41 4.00 3.22 -7.39
C ILE A 41 4.41 1.75 -7.39
N LEU A 42 3.58 0.86 -7.94
CA LEU A 42 3.87 -0.58 -7.97
C LEU A 42 5.16 -0.92 -8.72
N ARG A 43 5.53 -0.14 -9.74
CA ARG A 43 6.74 -0.36 -10.51
C ARG A 43 7.99 0.23 -9.86
N THR A 44 7.86 1.37 -9.17
CA THR A 44 9.00 2.09 -8.59
C THR A 44 9.27 1.71 -7.14
N GLY A 45 8.26 1.22 -6.43
CA GLY A 45 8.32 1.00 -4.98
C GLY A 45 8.46 2.30 -4.18
N SER A 46 8.21 3.46 -4.80
CA SER A 46 8.36 4.75 -4.13
C SER A 46 7.32 4.95 -3.03
N PRO A 47 7.62 5.71 -1.97
CA PRO A 47 6.62 6.12 -0.99
C PRO A 47 5.43 6.82 -1.67
N TRP A 48 4.21 6.56 -1.19
CA TRP A 48 2.99 7.17 -1.74
C TRP A 48 3.03 8.71 -1.78
N ARG A 49 3.66 9.34 -0.80
CA ARG A 49 3.80 10.81 -0.73
C ARG A 49 4.67 11.38 -1.85
N ASP A 50 5.49 10.55 -2.48
CA ASP A 50 6.38 10.94 -3.57
C ASP A 50 5.72 10.72 -4.95
N LEU A 51 4.42 10.37 -4.98
CA LEU A 51 3.66 10.24 -6.21
C LEU A 51 3.70 11.57 -7.00
N PRO A 52 4.12 11.57 -8.28
CA PRO A 52 4.13 12.77 -9.09
C PRO A 52 2.73 13.40 -9.20
N GLU A 53 2.65 14.72 -9.03
CA GLU A 53 1.39 15.48 -9.09
C GLU A 53 0.62 15.31 -10.41
N ALA A 54 1.33 14.93 -11.49
CA ALA A 54 0.74 14.59 -12.78
C ALA A 54 -0.27 13.42 -12.72
N PHE A 55 -0.27 12.63 -11.65
CA PHE A 55 -1.26 11.56 -11.40
C PHE A 55 -2.38 11.97 -10.43
N GLY A 56 -2.35 13.21 -9.94
CA GLY A 56 -3.31 13.73 -8.98
C GLY A 56 -2.86 13.59 -7.52
N PRO A 57 -3.72 13.94 -6.56
CA PRO A 57 -3.37 13.94 -5.14
C PRO A 57 -3.08 12.52 -4.64
N TRP A 58 -1.90 12.31 -4.04
CA TRP A 58 -1.47 11.00 -3.57
C TRP A 58 -2.48 10.32 -2.64
N ALA A 59 -3.13 11.07 -1.74
CA ALA A 59 -4.12 10.53 -0.80
C ALA A 59 -5.31 9.92 -1.54
N THR A 60 -5.80 10.58 -2.59
CA THR A 60 -6.91 10.05 -3.40
C THR A 60 -6.51 8.79 -4.15
N VAL A 61 -5.28 8.72 -4.66
CA VAL A 61 -4.78 7.54 -5.36
C VAL A 61 -4.62 6.37 -4.39
N TRP A 62 -4.11 6.65 -3.18
CA TRP A 62 -4.02 5.66 -2.10
C TRP A 62 -5.40 5.14 -1.68
N ASP A 63 -6.37 6.02 -1.42
CA ASP A 63 -7.71 5.61 -0.97
C ASP A 63 -8.40 4.71 -2.02
N LEU A 64 -8.22 5.01 -3.30
CA LEU A 64 -8.73 4.19 -4.39
C LEU A 64 -7.96 2.89 -4.55
N PHE A 65 -6.63 2.91 -4.38
CA PHE A 65 -5.82 1.70 -4.37
C PHE A 65 -6.28 0.73 -3.27
N ASP A 66 -6.41 1.21 -2.03
CA ASP A 66 -6.78 0.40 -0.88
C ASP A 66 -8.18 -0.21 -1.08
N LYS A 67 -9.15 0.62 -1.49
CA LYS A 67 -10.49 0.17 -1.82
C LYS A 67 -10.51 -0.88 -2.94
N TRP A 68 -9.78 -0.63 -4.04
CA TRP A 68 -9.77 -1.55 -5.18
C TRP A 68 -8.99 -2.84 -4.92
N ASN A 69 -8.06 -2.80 -3.97
CA ASN A 69 -7.38 -3.97 -3.49
C ASN A 69 -8.31 -4.83 -2.62
N GLU A 70 -9.15 -4.20 -1.79
CA GLU A 70 -10.15 -4.88 -0.96
C GLU A 70 -11.31 -5.47 -1.77
N ASP A 71 -11.85 -4.71 -2.75
CA ASP A 71 -13.02 -5.14 -3.53
C ASP A 71 -12.67 -6.01 -4.76
N GLY A 72 -11.38 -6.26 -5.01
CA GLY A 72 -10.89 -7.09 -6.11
C GLY A 72 -10.80 -6.39 -7.47
N THR A 73 -11.21 -5.12 -7.58
CA THR A 73 -11.09 -4.33 -8.81
C THR A 73 -9.65 -4.28 -9.32
N LEU A 74 -8.69 -4.09 -8.41
CA LEU A 74 -7.27 -4.04 -8.76
C LEU A 74 -6.78 -5.37 -9.34
N GLN A 75 -7.22 -6.48 -8.75
CA GLN A 75 -6.89 -7.83 -9.23
C GLN A 75 -7.45 -8.06 -10.65
N ALA A 76 -8.71 -7.69 -10.90
CA ALA A 76 -9.33 -7.78 -12.21
C ALA A 76 -8.58 -6.96 -13.28
N ILE A 77 -8.16 -5.73 -12.93
CA ILE A 77 -7.33 -4.89 -13.80
C ILE A 77 -6.01 -5.59 -14.15
N LEU A 78 -5.30 -6.10 -13.13
CA LEU A 78 -4.00 -6.74 -13.33
C LEU A 78 -4.12 -8.01 -14.18
N ASP A 79 -5.16 -8.82 -13.98
CA ASP A 79 -5.35 -10.05 -14.75
C ASP A 79 -5.62 -9.78 -16.23
N ARG A 80 -6.42 -8.77 -16.55
CA ARG A 80 -6.64 -8.36 -17.95
C ARG A 80 -5.37 -7.81 -18.59
N LEU A 81 -4.61 -6.98 -17.89
CA LEU A 81 -3.35 -6.47 -18.41
C LEU A 81 -2.31 -7.58 -18.59
N ARG A 82 -2.27 -8.56 -17.68
CA ARG A 82 -1.40 -9.75 -17.78
C ARG A 82 -1.75 -10.61 -18.99
N SER A 83 -3.02 -10.69 -19.39
CA SER A 83 -3.43 -11.49 -20.56
C SER A 83 -2.77 -11.05 -21.87
N GLN A 84 -2.31 -9.78 -21.97
CA GLN A 84 -1.52 -9.30 -23.11
C GLN A 84 -0.07 -9.82 -23.12
N VAL A 85 0.43 -10.33 -22.00
CA VAL A 85 1.82 -10.73 -21.84
C VAL A 85 1.88 -12.24 -21.61
N LYS A 86 2.56 -12.95 -22.51
CA LYS A 86 2.82 -14.38 -22.32
C LYS A 86 4.00 -14.54 -21.37
N ILE A 87 3.72 -14.84 -20.10
CA ILE A 87 4.73 -15.20 -19.11
C ILE A 87 4.90 -16.72 -19.15
N ASP A 88 6.14 -17.19 -19.24
CA ASP A 88 6.43 -18.61 -19.06
C ASP A 88 6.41 -18.95 -17.57
N GLU A 89 5.31 -19.50 -17.11
CA GLU A 89 5.12 -19.89 -15.71
C GLU A 89 6.10 -20.98 -15.24
N LYS A 90 6.75 -21.72 -16.16
CA LYS A 90 7.73 -22.75 -15.80
C LYS A 90 9.11 -22.17 -15.50
N LEU A 91 9.42 -20.98 -16.01
CA LEU A 91 10.72 -20.33 -15.87
C LEU A 91 10.55 -18.91 -15.29
N TRP A 92 9.64 -18.75 -14.34
CA TRP A 92 9.47 -17.49 -13.62
C TRP A 92 9.92 -17.63 -12.18
N CYS A 93 11.00 -16.93 -11.82
CA CYS A 93 11.51 -16.85 -10.45
C CYS A 93 11.28 -15.44 -9.92
N ILE A 94 10.53 -15.33 -8.81
CA ILE A 94 10.48 -14.11 -8.01
C ILE A 94 11.65 -14.20 -7.02
N ASP A 95 12.68 -13.38 -7.19
CA ASP A 95 13.73 -13.23 -6.18
C ASP A 95 13.28 -12.19 -5.14
N GLY A 96 13.34 -12.58 -3.87
CA GLY A 96 12.95 -11.74 -2.75
C GLY A 96 14.00 -11.82 -1.66
N THR A 97 14.59 -10.69 -1.29
CA THR A 97 15.55 -10.63 -0.18
C THR A 97 14.83 -10.29 1.12
N ILE A 98 14.80 -11.23 2.06
CA ILE A 98 14.32 -10.99 3.43
C ILE A 98 15.53 -10.65 4.30
N VAL A 99 15.66 -9.40 4.72
CA VAL A 99 16.67 -8.98 5.70
C VAL A 99 16.04 -9.02 7.08
N ARG A 100 16.57 -9.89 7.97
CA ARG A 100 16.13 -9.92 9.36
C ARG A 100 16.48 -8.58 10.01
N ALA A 101 15.48 -7.90 10.56
CA ALA A 101 15.72 -6.67 11.31
C ALA A 101 16.71 -6.92 12.46
N ALA A 102 17.68 -6.03 12.66
CA ALA A 102 18.62 -6.12 13.77
C ALA A 102 17.87 -6.09 15.12
N LYS A 103 18.42 -6.71 16.17
CA LYS A 103 17.83 -6.73 17.53
C LYS A 103 17.48 -5.33 18.06
N CYS A 104 18.22 -4.31 17.62
CA CYS A 104 18.01 -2.91 17.97
C CYS A 104 16.95 -2.17 17.11
N ALA A 105 16.49 -2.75 16.00
CA ALA A 105 15.51 -2.13 15.10
C ALA A 105 14.07 -2.12 15.68
N ALA A 106 13.78 -2.94 16.70
CA ALA A 106 12.49 -2.96 17.39
C ALA A 106 12.18 -1.67 18.18
N GLY A 107 13.14 -0.73 18.24
CA GLY A 107 13.09 0.41 19.14
C GLY A 107 13.35 -0.04 20.58
N GLY A 108 14.12 0.75 21.34
CA GLY A 108 14.20 0.54 22.78
C GLY A 108 12.80 0.70 23.37
N GLY A 109 12.30 -0.34 24.04
CA GLY A 109 10.96 -0.31 24.64
C GLY A 109 10.75 1.01 25.39
N LYS A 110 9.58 1.64 25.22
CA LYS A 110 9.21 2.85 25.98
C LYS A 110 9.58 2.59 27.43
N LYS A 111 10.47 3.42 28.00
CA LYS A 111 10.75 3.41 29.44
C LYS A 111 9.42 3.69 30.14
N THR A 112 8.68 2.67 30.49
CA THR A 112 7.70 2.78 31.55
C THR A 112 8.50 3.12 32.79
N THR A 113 8.32 4.34 33.29
CA THR A 113 8.85 4.75 34.60
C THR A 113 8.54 3.64 35.59
N PRO A 114 9.53 3.03 36.27
CA PRO A 114 9.25 2.04 37.29
C PRO A 114 8.33 2.71 38.32
N LYS A 115 7.09 2.24 38.48
CA LYS A 115 6.27 2.70 39.60
C LYS A 115 7.01 2.28 40.86
N SER A 116 7.44 3.28 41.63
CA SER A 116 8.08 3.09 42.94
C SER A 116 7.33 2.01 43.73
N ARG A 117 8.05 0.98 44.16
CA ARG A 117 7.51 -0.05 45.05
C ARG A 117 7.19 0.66 46.37
N LYS A 118 5.91 0.76 46.73
CA LYS A 118 5.52 1.34 48.03
C LYS A 118 6.25 0.57 49.12
N THR A 119 7.13 1.27 49.82
CA THR A 119 7.82 0.80 51.01
C THR A 119 6.78 0.50 52.08
N THR A 120 6.46 -0.76 52.31
CA THR A 120 5.73 -1.15 53.52
C THR A 120 6.69 -1.04 54.69
N ARG A 121 6.33 -0.21 55.66
CA ARG A 121 7.09 0.01 56.90
C ARG A 121 7.31 -1.31 57.63
N SER A 122 8.54 -1.49 58.10
CA SER A 122 8.90 -2.44 59.15
C SER A 122 8.03 -2.20 60.39
N VAL A 123 7.40 -3.25 60.90
CA VAL A 123 6.92 -3.30 62.29
C VAL A 123 7.79 -4.32 63.01
N GLY A 124 8.33 -3.89 64.15
CA GLY A 124 9.39 -4.55 64.90
C GLY A 124 8.98 -5.82 65.64
N VAL A 125 10.05 -6.48 66.05
CA VAL A 125 10.20 -7.73 66.82
C VAL A 125 9.52 -7.69 68.19
N ALA A 126 9.00 -8.84 68.66
CA ALA A 126 9.23 -9.39 70.01
C ALA A 126 8.48 -10.73 70.19
N ALA A 127 9.19 -11.79 70.62
CA ALA A 127 8.97 -12.44 71.92
C ALA A 127 9.76 -13.77 72.07
N VAL A 128 10.61 -13.76 73.11
CA VAL A 128 11.11 -14.82 74.02
C VAL A 128 11.66 -16.13 73.42
#